data_AF-A0A6J6IBD8-F1
#
_entry.id   AF-A0A6J6IBD8-F1
#
_cell.length_a   1.000
_cell.length_b   1.000
_cell.length_c   1.000
_cell.angle_alpha   90.00
_cell.angle_beta   90.00
_cell.angle_gamma   90.00
#
_symmetry.space_group_name_H-M   'P 1'
#
loop_
_entity.id
_entity.type
_entity.pdbx_description
1 polymer ?
#
loop_
_entity_poly.entity_id
_entity_poly.type
_entity_poly.pdbx_seq_one_letter_code
_entity_poly.pdbx_strand_id
1 'polypeptide(L)' 'MCDDETLAMLEGEGRIIARYVGENPNGSRNLIAGITNERGNIVGLMPHPEHAIDSLTGPSADGLGFFTSVLKAMVK' A
#
# COMPACT_ATOMS: atom_id res chain seq x y z
N MET A 1 -0.37 -17.11 -8.93
CA MET A 1 -1.52 -16.44 -8.28
C MET A 1 -1.52 -16.82 -6.82
N CYS A 2 -1.90 -15.90 -5.92
CA CYS A 2 -2.04 -16.17 -4.48
C CYS A 2 -3.16 -17.19 -4.24
N ASP A 3 -2.92 -18.24 -3.46
CA ASP A 3 -3.94 -19.23 -3.09
C ASP A 3 -4.93 -18.70 -2.03
N ASP A 4 -6.00 -19.46 -1.80
CA ASP A 4 -7.10 -19.05 -0.92
C ASP A 4 -6.71 -19.01 0.56
N GLU A 5 -5.81 -19.90 0.98
CA GLU A 5 -5.30 -19.96 2.35
C GLU A 5 -4.45 -18.73 2.66
N THR A 6 -3.52 -18.39 1.77
CA THR A 6 -2.68 -17.20 1.87
C THR A 6 -3.52 -15.93 1.83
N LEU A 7 -4.53 -15.87 0.97
CA LEU A 7 -5.43 -14.72 0.93
C LEU A 7 -6.22 -14.56 2.23
N ALA A 8 -6.80 -15.65 2.76
CA ALA A 8 -7.54 -15.63 4.02
C ALA A 8 -6.66 -15.22 5.21
N MET A 9 -5.40 -15.68 5.24
CA MET A 9 -4.41 -15.26 6.23
C MET A 9 -4.13 -13.75 6.14
N LEU A 10 -3.83 -13.23 4.94
CA LEU A 10 -3.54 -11.79 4.76
C LEU A 10 -4.71 -10.89 5.18
N GLU A 11 -5.94 -11.30 4.85
CA GLU A 11 -7.18 -10.61 5.25
C GLU A 11 -7.41 -10.71 6.76
N GLY A 12 -7.35 -11.93 7.31
CA GLY A 12 -7.64 -12.21 8.73
C GLY A 12 -6.65 -11.61 9.70
N GLU A 13 -5.38 -11.47 9.29
CA GLU A 13 -4.33 -10.87 10.11
C GLU A 13 -4.18 -9.35 9.87
N GLY A 14 -5.03 -8.75 9.04
CA GLY A 14 -4.99 -7.31 8.78
C GLY A 14 -3.72 -6.85 8.06
N ARG A 15 -3.10 -7.73 7.26
CA ARG A 15 -1.84 -7.43 6.53
C ARG A 15 -2.06 -6.64 5.24
N ILE A 16 -3.31 -6.28 4.91
CA ILE A 16 -3.66 -5.51 3.72
C ILE A 16 -3.68 -4.02 4.06
N ILE A 17 -2.79 -3.26 3.43
CA ILE A 17 -2.60 -1.83 3.75
C ILE A 17 -3.20 -0.89 2.72
N ALA A 18 -3.48 -1.39 1.51
CA ALA A 18 -4.03 -0.59 0.42
C ALA A 18 -4.89 -1.45 -0.51
N ARG A 19 -6.00 -0.87 -0.96
CA ARG A 19 -6.84 -1.41 -2.03
C ARG A 19 -7.08 -0.35 -3.09
N TYR A 20 -7.19 -0.81 -4.34
CA TYR A 20 -7.70 0.04 -5.40
C TYR A 20 -9.17 0.40 -5.15
N VAL A 21 -9.55 1.62 -5.51
CA VAL A 21 -10.93 2.09 -5.47
C VAL A 21 -11.44 2.13 -6.91
N GLY A 22 -12.52 1.39 -7.18
CA GLY A 22 -13.08 1.29 -8.54
C GLY A 22 -12.31 0.31 -9.41
N GLU A 23 -11.36 0.79 -10.21
CA GLU A 23 -10.68 0.00 -11.23
C GLU A 23 -9.54 -0.85 -10.65
N ASN A 24 -9.36 -2.06 -11.19
CA ASN A 24 -8.29 -2.98 -10.82
C ASN A 24 -7.30 -3.16 -11.98
N PRO A 25 -6.28 -2.30 -12.13
CA PRO A 25 -5.45 -2.23 -13.34
C PRO A 25 -4.63 -3.49 -13.59
N ASN A 26 -4.42 -4.32 -12.57
CA ASN A 26 -3.59 -5.52 -12.63
C ASN A 26 -4.36 -6.81 -12.32
N GLY A 27 -5.69 -6.75 -12.14
CA GLY A 27 -6.50 -7.92 -11.83
C GLY A 27 -6.17 -8.57 -10.48
N SER A 28 -5.60 -7.81 -9.53
CA SER A 28 -5.31 -8.28 -8.17
C SER A 28 -6.55 -8.88 -7.47
N ARG A 29 -6.36 -9.91 -6.65
CA ARG A 29 -7.46 -10.47 -5.84
C ARG A 29 -7.93 -9.42 -4.83
N ASN A 30 -9.24 -9.29 -4.65
CA ASN A 30 -9.89 -8.36 -3.72
C ASN A 30 -9.38 -6.90 -3.82
N LEU A 31 -8.97 -6.45 -5.03
CA LEU A 31 -8.43 -5.11 -5.27
C LEU A 31 -7.16 -4.80 -4.46
N ILE A 32 -6.43 -5.80 -3.95
CA ILE A 32 -5.29 -5.59 -3.06
C ILE A 32 -4.13 -4.94 -3.83
N ALA A 33 -3.73 -3.76 -3.38
CA ALA A 33 -2.69 -2.94 -3.99
C ALA A 33 -1.40 -2.89 -3.15
N GLY A 34 -1.47 -3.27 -1.87
CA GLY A 34 -0.31 -3.35 -0.99
C GLY A 34 -0.55 -4.19 0.26
N ILE A 35 0.53 -4.80 0.74
CA ILE A 35 0.56 -5.64 1.94
C ILE A 35 1.75 -5.29 2.82
N THR A 36 1.67 -5.68 4.09
CA THR A 36 2.78 -5.59 5.05
C THR A 36 3.18 -6.98 5.57
N ASN A 37 4.42 -7.11 6.05
CA ASN A 37 4.83 -8.31 6.77
C ASN A 37 4.16 -8.40 8.14
N GLU A 38 4.28 -9.56 8.80
CA GLU A 38 3.72 -9.80 10.14
C GLU A 38 4.13 -8.75 11.18
N ARG A 39 5.38 -8.30 11.11
CA ARG A 39 5.93 -7.31 12.04
C ARG A 39 5.51 -5.87 11.72
N GLY A 40 4.81 -5.63 10.61
CA GLY A 40 4.34 -4.32 10.20
C GLY A 40 5.46 -3.36 9.73
N ASN A 41 6.68 -3.83 9.51
CA ASN A 41 7.86 -3.00 9.27
C ASN A 41 8.42 -3.12 7.84
N ILE A 42 7.83 -3.96 6.99
CA ILE A 42 8.15 -4.09 5.57
C ILE A 42 6.84 -4.01 4.79
N VAL A 43 6.75 -3.08 3.86
CA VAL A 43 5.57 -2.86 3.02
C VAL A 43 5.92 -3.11 1.57
N GLY A 44 5.10 -3.90 0.89
CA GLY A 44 5.09 -4.04 -0.57
C GLY A 44 3.90 -3.29 -1.15
N LEU A 45 4.13 -2.45 -2.16
CA LEU A 45 3.12 -1.67 -2.85
C LEU A 45 3.30 -1.79 -4.36
N MET A 46 2.17 -1.87 -5.07
CA MET A 46 2.12 -1.69 -6.51
C MET A 46 1.86 -0.25 -6.98
N PRO A 47 1.08 0.62 -6.30
CA PRO A 47 1.03 2.02 -6.70
C PRO A 47 2.37 2.69 -6.43
N HIS A 48 2.66 3.77 -7.17
CA HIS A 48 3.88 4.57 -7.08
C HIS A 48 3.61 5.89 -6.33
N PRO A 49 3.48 5.90 -4.99
CA PRO A 49 3.25 7.13 -4.23
C PRO A 49 4.38 8.15 -4.40
N GLU A 50 5.59 7.71 -4.75
CA GLU A 50 6.75 8.56 -5.04
C GLU A 50 6.52 9.49 -6.24
N HIS A 51 5.65 9.12 -7.19
CA HIS A 51 5.31 10.00 -8.30
C HIS A 51 4.34 11.11 -7.90
N ALA A 52 3.62 10.95 -6.78
CA ALA A 52 2.58 11.87 -6.30
C ALA A 52 3.01 12.63 -5.04
N ILE A 53 4.27 13.06 -4.97
CA ILE A 53 4.80 13.80 -3.81
C ILE A 53 4.87 15.33 -4.02
N ASP A 54 4.62 15.81 -5.23
CA ASP A 54 4.84 17.21 -5.60
C ASP A 54 3.83 17.60 -6.68
N SER A 55 3.12 18.72 -6.48
CA SER A 55 2.08 19.18 -7.40
C SER A 55 2.60 19.85 -8.67
N LEU A 56 3.88 20.25 -8.70
CA LEU A 56 4.55 20.83 -9.86
C LEU A 56 5.15 19.76 -10.78
N THR A 57 5.69 18.67 -10.20
CA THR A 57 6.36 17.62 -10.97
C THR A 57 5.60 16.30 -11.06
N GLY A 58 4.54 16.13 -10.27
CA GLY A 58 3.70 14.94 -10.22
C GLY A 58 2.20 15.25 -10.42
N PRO A 59 1.34 14.23 -10.45
CA PRO A 59 -0.09 14.42 -10.61
C PRO A 59 -0.78 14.98 -9.35
N SER A 60 -0.18 14.79 -8.17
CA SER A 60 -0.66 15.36 -6.89
C SER A 60 0.46 15.33 -5.84
N ALA A 61 0.11 15.71 -4.60
CA ALA A 61 0.98 15.62 -3.42
C ALA A 61 0.51 14.56 -2.39
N ASP A 62 -0.47 13.73 -2.75
CA ASP A 62 -1.11 12.78 -1.82
C ASP A 62 -0.14 11.68 -1.34
N GLY A 63 0.88 11.36 -2.12
CA GLY A 63 1.93 10.41 -1.79
C GLY A 63 2.87 10.87 -0.69
N LEU A 64 2.94 12.17 -0.38
CA LEU A 64 3.79 12.70 0.70
C LEU A 64 3.43 12.09 2.06
N GLY A 65 2.14 11.85 2.31
CA GLY A 65 1.65 11.26 3.55
C GLY A 65 2.31 9.91 3.83
N PHE A 66 2.54 9.11 2.79
CA PHE A 66 3.16 7.81 2.89
C PHE A 66 4.58 7.89 3.46
N PHE A 67 5.45 8.72 2.87
CA PHE A 67 6.85 8.83 3.30
C PHE A 67 7.01 9.62 4.60
N THR A 68 6.23 10.68 4.80
CA THR A 68 6.26 11.44 6.05
C THR A 68 5.75 10.63 7.24
N SER A 69 4.90 9.62 7.03
CA SER A 69 4.47 8.71 8.10
C SER A 69 5.66 7.95 8.73
N VAL A 70 6.65 7.55 7.92
CA VAL A 70 7.86 6.88 8.40
C VAL A 70 8.67 7.81 9.30
N LEU A 71 8.89 9.06 8.86
CA LEU A 71 9.60 10.06 9.66
C LEU A 71 8.89 10.33 10.99
N LYS A 72 7.56 10.47 10.98
CA LYS A 72 6.75 10.64 12.18
C LYS A 72 6.84 9.44 13.12
N ALA A 73 6.95 8.22 12.59
CA ALA A 73 7.13 7.02 13.41
C ALA A 73 8.52 6.94 14.07
N MET A 74 9.52 7.62 13.50
CA MET A 74 10.90 7.63 14.01
C MET A 74 11.18 8.76 15.01
N VAL A 75 10.37 9.82 15.00
CA VAL A 75 10.51 10.95 15.92
C VAL A 75 9.45 10.83 17.02
N LYS A 76 9.88 10.60 18.26
CA LYS A 76 9.03 10.64 19.46
C LYS A 76 8.84 12.05 19.96
#